data_AF-A0A7C1YPX2-F1
#
_entry.id   AF-A0A7C1YPX2-F1
#
_cell.length_a   1.000
_cell.length_b   1.000
_cell.length_c   1.000
_cell.angle_alpha   90.00
_cell.angle_beta   90.00
_cell.angle_gamma   90.00
#
_symmetry.space_group_name_H-M   'P 1'
#
loop_
_entity.id
_entity.type
_entity.pdbx_description
1 polymer ?
#
loop_
_entity_poly.entity_id
_entity_poly.type
_entity_poly.pdbx_seq_one_letter_code
_entity_poly.pdbx_strand_id
1 'polypeptide(L)' 'MKKSFFMLLCLLPIIPAHAKLITVDDDGFADFADIGAAINASQDGDTIVVRPGTYDRTISFNSMAITLTSENPDDPN' A
#
# COMPACT_ATOMS: atom_id res chain seq x y z
N MET A 1 -1.48 38.09 -34.51
CA MET A 1 -2.20 38.39 -33.25
C MET A 1 -2.08 37.17 -32.36
N LYS A 2 -1.26 37.29 -31.32
CA LYS A 2 -0.87 36.24 -30.39
C LYS A 2 -1.96 36.14 -29.33
N LYS A 3 -3.04 35.40 -29.61
CA LYS A 3 -4.16 35.23 -28.68
C LYS A 3 -3.99 33.88 -27.99
N SER A 4 -3.43 33.98 -26.80
CA SER A 4 -3.14 32.94 -25.83
C SER A 4 -4.05 31.71 -25.95
N PHE A 5 -3.49 30.60 -26.44
CA PHE A 5 -4.00 29.24 -26.22
C PHE A 5 -3.33 28.64 -24.97
N PHE A 6 -3.03 29.47 -23.97
CA PHE A 6 -2.36 29.04 -22.73
C PHE A 6 -3.35 29.12 -21.57
N MET A 7 -4.45 28.37 -21.65
CA MET A 7 -5.40 28.25 -20.54
C MET A 7 -6.11 26.89 -20.57
N LEU A 8 -5.31 25.81 -20.61
CA LEU A 8 -5.82 24.46 -20.32
C LEU A 8 -4.71 23.56 -19.73
N LEU A 9 -3.80 24.13 -18.92
CA LEU A 9 -2.74 23.38 -18.24
C LEU A 9 -2.95 23.26 -16.72
N CYS A 10 -4.03 23.81 -16.16
CA CYS A 10 -4.27 23.81 -14.70
C CYS A 10 -5.41 22.89 -14.23
N LEU A 11 -5.88 21.97 -15.07
CA LEU A 11 -6.77 20.88 -14.63
C LEU A 11 -6.05 19.52 -14.64
N LEU A 12 -4.78 19.51 -14.21
CA LEU A 12 -4.12 18.26 -13.81
C LEU A 12 -4.82 17.81 -12.51
N PRO A 13 -5.48 16.64 -12.46
CA PRO A 13 -5.96 16.11 -11.19
C PRO A 13 -4.76 16.04 -10.25
N ILE A 14 -4.84 16.74 -9.13
CA ILE A 14 -3.95 16.52 -8.00
C ILE A 14 -4.31 15.11 -7.56
N ILE A 15 -3.56 14.11 -8.03
CA ILE A 15 -3.71 12.73 -7.55
C ILE A 15 -3.35 12.81 -6.07
N PRO A 16 -4.32 12.67 -5.15
CA PRO A 16 -3.98 12.64 -3.75
C PRO A 16 -3.16 11.37 -3.55
N ALA A 17 -1.90 11.51 -3.16
CA ALA A 17 -1.12 10.37 -2.68
C ALA A 17 -1.77 9.91 -1.38
N HIS A 18 -2.61 8.89 -1.45
CA HIS A 18 -3.31 8.35 -0.30
C HIS A 18 -2.62 7.06 0.13
N ALA A 19 -1.73 7.17 1.12
CA ALA A 19 -1.19 6.01 1.80
C ALA A 19 -2.28 5.37 2.66
N LYS A 20 -2.64 4.12 2.37
CA LYS A 20 -3.58 3.31 3.13
C LYS A 20 -2.81 2.40 4.10
N LEU A 21 -3.40 2.19 5.29
CA LEU A 21 -3.03 1.10 6.18
C LEU A 21 -3.88 -0.14 5.86
N ILE A 22 -3.22 -1.26 5.54
CA ILE A 22 -3.82 -2.55 5.19
C ILE A 22 -3.43 -3.56 6.28
N THR A 23 -4.39 -4.28 6.86
CA THR A 23 -4.09 -5.29 7.88
C THR A 23 -4.08 -6.70 7.29
N VAL A 24 -3.17 -7.54 7.78
CA VAL A 24 -3.09 -8.97 7.44
C VAL A 24 -3.17 -9.80 8.71
N ASP A 25 -4.04 -10.80 8.70
CA ASP A 25 -4.27 -11.75 9.81
C ASP A 25 -4.73 -13.09 9.24
N ASP A 26 -4.03 -14.19 9.51
CA ASP A 26 -4.34 -15.51 8.94
C ASP A 26 -5.52 -16.21 9.63
N ASP A 27 -5.88 -15.79 10.84
CA ASP A 27 -6.94 -16.41 11.64
C ASP A 27 -8.04 -15.46 12.14
N GLY A 28 -7.88 -14.15 11.93
CA GLY A 28 -8.77 -13.12 12.47
C GLY A 28 -9.42 -12.15 11.48
N PHE A 29 -9.94 -11.05 12.03
CA PHE A 29 -10.61 -10.00 11.26
C PHE A 29 -9.59 -8.96 10.77
N ALA A 30 -9.12 -9.13 9.54
CA ALA A 30 -8.26 -8.18 8.85
C ALA A 30 -8.75 -7.92 7.42
N ASP A 31 -8.11 -6.96 6.73
CA ASP A 31 -8.40 -6.68 5.32
C ASP A 31 -8.08 -7.91 4.44
N PHE A 32 -7.02 -8.65 4.76
CA PHE A 32 -6.59 -9.84 4.04
C PHE A 32 -6.08 -10.94 4.98
N ALA A 33 -6.20 -12.19 4.54
CA ALA A 33 -5.61 -13.35 5.21
C ALA A 33 -4.23 -13.76 4.65
N ASP A 34 -3.78 -13.12 3.58
CA ASP A 34 -2.56 -13.46 2.86
C ASP A 34 -1.77 -12.18 2.50
N ILE A 35 -0.47 -12.20 2.77
CA ILE A 35 0.43 -11.06 2.53
C ILE A 35 0.50 -10.75 1.02
N GLY A 36 0.53 -11.76 0.16
CA GLY A 36 0.57 -11.57 -1.29
C GLY A 36 -0.70 -10.90 -1.82
N ALA A 37 -1.87 -11.26 -1.29
CA ALA A 37 -3.14 -10.59 -1.60
C ALA A 37 -3.13 -9.12 -1.17
N ALA A 38 -2.61 -8.82 0.02
CA ALA A 38 -2.46 -7.44 0.49
C ALA A 38 -1.51 -6.63 -0.40
N ILE A 39 -0.38 -7.21 -0.82
CA ILE A 39 0.55 -6.57 -1.76
C ILE A 39 -0.15 -6.27 -3.09
N ASN A 40 -0.85 -7.24 -3.66
CA ASN A 40 -1.55 -7.05 -4.94
C ASN A 40 -2.66 -5.98 -4.89
N ALA A 41 -3.20 -5.70 -3.71
CA ALA A 41 -4.20 -4.66 -3.49
C ALA A 41 -3.60 -3.28 -3.13
N SER A 42 -2.29 -3.21 -2.90
CA SER A 42 -1.59 -2.01 -2.47
C SER A 42 -1.25 -1.07 -3.63
N GLN A 43 -1.05 0.20 -3.31
CA GLN A 43 -0.49 1.23 -4.16
C GLN A 43 0.77 1.84 -3.52
N ASP A 44 1.55 2.59 -4.29
CA ASP A 44 2.74 3.27 -3.78
C ASP A 44 2.39 4.16 -2.58
N GLY A 45 3.15 3.99 -1.49
CA GLY A 45 2.97 4.67 -0.22
C GLY A 45 2.16 3.88 0.82
N ASP A 46 1.50 2.78 0.44
CA ASP A 46 0.72 1.97 1.37
C ASP A 46 1.60 1.27 2.42
N THR A 47 0.98 1.00 3.57
CA THR A 47 1.59 0.24 4.67
C THR A 47 0.76 -0.99 4.97
N ILE A 48 1.38 -2.17 4.85
CA ILE A 48 0.83 -3.45 5.24
C ILE A 48 1.31 -3.75 6.67
N VAL A 49 0.36 -3.90 7.60
CA VAL A 49 0.60 -4.30 8.99
C VAL A 49 0.16 -5.75 9.17
N VAL A 50 1.13 -6.61 9.47
CA VAL A 50 0.92 -8.06 9.63
C VAL A 50 0.81 -8.39 11.12
N ARG A 51 -0.28 -9.04 11.51
CA ARG A 51 -0.48 -9.49 12.89
C ARG A 51 0.39 -10.72 13.18
N PRO A 52 0.65 -11.03 14.47
CA PRO A 52 1.48 -12.18 14.82
C PRO A 52 0.94 -13.49 14.24
N GLY A 53 1.76 -14.22 13.50
CA GLY A 53 1.37 -15.44 12.80
C GLY A 53 2.49 -15.98 11.91
N THR A 54 2.29 -17.17 11.33
CA THR A 54 3.27 -17.80 10.43
C THR A 54 2.77 -17.76 8.99
N TYR A 55 3.49 -17.01 8.14
CA TYR A 55 3.15 -16.82 6.73
C TYR A 55 4.19 -17.48 5.81
N ASP A 56 4.16 -18.82 5.71
CA ASP A 56 5.13 -19.60 4.94
C ASP A 56 4.86 -19.55 3.43
N ARG A 57 5.05 -18.38 2.80
CA ARG A 57 4.88 -18.19 1.36
C ARG A 57 5.91 -17.23 0.77
N THR A 58 6.26 -17.45 -0.49
CA THR A 58 7.06 -16.51 -1.28
C THR A 58 6.23 -15.29 -1.66
N ILE A 59 6.71 -14.09 -1.35
CA ILE A 59 6.08 -12.81 -1.73
C ILE A 59 6.92 -12.04 -2.74
N SER A 60 6.28 -11.20 -3.55
CA SER A 60 6.92 -10.29 -4.51
C SER A 60 6.27 -8.92 -4.40
N PHE A 61 7.08 -7.88 -4.22
CA PHE A 61 6.63 -6.48 -4.11
C PHE A 61 6.34 -5.83 -5.47
N ASN A 62 6.59 -6.52 -6.59
CA ASN A 62 6.27 -6.05 -7.95
C ASN A 62 6.80 -4.64 -8.28
N SER A 63 7.95 -4.26 -7.71
CA SER A 63 8.56 -2.92 -7.82
C SER A 63 7.71 -1.77 -7.24
N MET A 64 6.76 -2.06 -6.34
CA MET A 64 5.95 -1.06 -5.65
C MET A 64 6.66 -0.49 -4.42
N ALA A 65 6.48 0.80 -4.17
CA ALA A 65 7.05 1.50 -3.02
C ALA A 65 6.10 1.39 -1.81
N ILE A 66 6.04 0.21 -1.18
CA ILE A 66 5.19 -0.05 -0.01
C ILE A 66 6.02 -0.39 1.23
N THR A 67 5.43 -0.22 2.41
CA THR A 67 6.01 -0.66 3.68
C THR A 67 5.32 -1.93 4.14
N LEU A 68 6.09 -2.96 4.49
CA LEU A 68 5.61 -4.17 5.16
C LEU A 68 6.19 -4.18 6.59
N THR A 69 5.33 -4.22 7.60
CA THR A 69 5.74 -4.23 9.01
C THR A 69 4.87 -5.19 9.83
N SER A 70 5.39 -5.69 10.95
CA SER A 70 4.56 -6.36 11.95
C SER A 70 3.72 -5.35 12.74
N GLU A 71 2.67 -5.84 13.40
CA GLU A 71 1.82 -5.08 14.34
C GLU A 71 2.63 -4.54 15.53
N ASN A 72 3.68 -5.26 15.95
CA ASN A 72 4.64 -4.82 16.95
C ASN A 72 6.09 -5.08 16.46
N PRO A 73 6.71 -4.14 15.75
CA PRO A 73 8.06 -4.32 15.18
C PRO A 73 9.18 -4.25 16.22
N ASP A 74 8.89 -3.74 17.41
CA ASP A 74 9.83 -3.68 18.54
C ASP A 74 9.77 -4.93 19.42
N ASP A 75 8.79 -5.84 19.19
CA ASP A 75 8.77 -7.15 19.85
C ASP A 75 9.78 -8.08 19.19
N PRO A 76 10.78 -8.59 19.92
CA PRO A 76 11.72 -9.55 19.35
C PRO A 76 11.14 -10.96 19.19
N ASN A 77 9.91 -11.22 19.67
CA ASN A 77 9.29 -12.55 19.68
C ASN A 77 8.09 -12.65 18.73
#